data_AF-M3APH6-F1
#
_entry.id   AF-M3APH6-F1
#
_cell.length_a   1.000
_cell.length_b   1.000
_cell.length_c   1.000
_cell.angle_alpha   90.00
_cell.angle_beta   90.00
_cell.angle_gamma   90.00
#
_symmetry.space_group_name_H-M   'P 1'
#
loop_
_entity.id
_entity.type
_entity.pdbx_description
1 polymer ?
#
loop_
_entity_poly.entity_id
_entity_poly.type
_entity_poly.pdbx_seq_one_letter_code
_entity_poly.pdbx_strand_id
1 'polypeptide(L)'
;MSDPDRILEHCPFPDVGRSLQPYVKTRQEVAAIRNSLQAKLPNSAINSSLPTSKDIREITSVTGVRKAYLRALQAHQAAQARYDSLKAELEELSHASSSTSDPAADNGSFMTESYIPLMRQREKHRKLKILQATLAKVDAAGGKTIADSFDKVTRRQVGDLPVPPPAAAFAERDAGTESEYDLTRLKKAILAVRHQLEEHEAATVQANGVLHGDLNPHADLYALKKAHNELTAWMEQQLAMISDLEAPKDGDGEAQEHDMSNGEAEYGLKDIESLYEQYLHSREHLLELVTNSSSAIPSAPSSPEVIRRPSTTPEPEQSQSASEALLPYLSRLVLMRQAERDLLQQSSSSYHSQGADPSSSPNCV
;
A
#
# COMPACT_ATOMS: atom_id res chain seq x y z
N MET A 1 16.18 -13.29 74.21
CA MET A 1 17.29 -12.89 73.32
C MET A 1 18.07 -14.15 73.06
N SER A 2 17.98 -14.70 71.86
CA SER A 2 18.63 -15.97 71.50
C SER A 2 19.76 -15.65 70.55
N ASP A 3 20.99 -15.86 71.01
CA ASP A 3 22.22 -15.57 70.26
C ASP A 3 22.27 -16.37 68.94
N PRO A 4 22.58 -15.73 67.81
CA PRO A 4 22.66 -16.40 66.50
C PRO A 4 23.80 -17.44 66.43
N ASP A 5 24.77 -17.36 67.34
CA ASP A 5 25.93 -18.26 67.37
C ASP A 5 25.57 -19.67 67.86
N ARG A 6 24.48 -19.85 68.61
CA ARG A 6 24.08 -21.18 69.10
C ARG A 6 23.44 -22.07 68.04
N ILE A 7 23.05 -21.53 66.89
CA ILE A 7 22.44 -22.30 65.79
C ILE A 7 23.54 -22.94 64.91
N LEU A 8 24.76 -22.40 64.93
CA LEU A 8 25.91 -22.89 64.15
C LEU A 8 26.55 -24.15 64.75
N GLU A 9 26.42 -24.40 66.06
CA GLU A 9 27.00 -25.59 66.72
C GLU A 9 26.21 -26.90 66.45
N HIS A 10 25.03 -26.82 65.84
CA HIS A 10 24.18 -28.00 65.57
C HIS A 10 23.98 -28.31 64.08
N CYS A 11 24.82 -27.73 63.20
CA CYS A 11 24.76 -28.02 61.76
C CYS A 11 25.75 -29.15 61.41
N PRO A 12 25.30 -30.25 60.78
CA PRO A 12 26.17 -31.40 60.45
C PRO A 12 27.28 -31.08 59.44
N PHE A 13 27.25 -29.90 58.80
CA PHE A 13 28.25 -29.44 57.84
C PHE A 13 28.61 -27.96 58.07
N PRO A 14 29.73 -27.65 58.75
CA PRO A 14 30.06 -26.27 59.15
C PRO A 14 30.38 -25.34 57.97
N ASP A 15 30.90 -25.86 56.86
CA ASP A 15 31.22 -25.06 55.66
C ASP A 15 29.96 -24.58 54.92
N VAL A 16 28.91 -25.40 54.93
CA VAL A 16 27.59 -25.02 54.39
C VAL A 16 26.94 -23.99 55.32
N GLY A 17 27.06 -24.17 56.63
CA GLY A 17 26.58 -23.20 57.63
C GLY A 17 27.19 -21.80 57.45
N ARG A 18 28.51 -21.72 57.20
CA ARG A 18 29.20 -20.44 56.91
C ARG A 18 28.73 -19.82 55.59
N SER A 19 28.51 -20.64 54.57
CA SER A 19 28.05 -20.15 53.25
C SER A 19 26.60 -19.64 53.28
N LEU A 20 25.76 -20.22 54.12
CA LEU A 20 24.37 -19.82 54.29
C LEU A 20 24.17 -18.72 55.35
N GLN A 21 25.18 -18.43 56.17
CA GLN A 21 25.15 -17.37 57.20
C GLN A 21 24.60 -16.02 56.72
N PRO A 22 24.97 -15.46 55.54
CA PRO A 22 24.39 -14.20 55.07
C PRO A 22 22.90 -14.29 54.68
N TYR A 23 22.37 -15.50 54.48
CA TYR A 23 20.99 -15.76 54.06
C TYR A 23 20.10 -16.27 55.21
N VAL A 24 20.69 -16.78 56.29
CA VAL A 24 19.98 -17.24 57.49
C VAL A 24 19.74 -16.05 58.43
N LYS A 25 18.57 -15.43 58.30
CA LYS A 25 18.15 -14.32 59.16
C LYS A 25 17.43 -14.82 60.41
N THR A 26 17.49 -14.03 61.48
CA THR A 26 16.75 -14.36 62.71
C THR A 26 15.24 -14.29 62.46
N ARG A 27 14.45 -15.04 63.25
CA ARG A 27 12.98 -15.05 63.11
C ARG A 27 12.37 -13.66 63.26
N GLN A 28 12.99 -12.80 64.07
CA GLN A 28 12.56 -11.41 64.28
C GLN A 28 12.85 -10.54 63.05
N GLU A 29 14.03 -10.65 62.45
CA GLU A 29 14.35 -9.92 61.21
C GLU A 29 13.47 -10.36 60.05
N VAL A 30 13.21 -11.66 59.92
CA VAL A 30 12.29 -12.17 58.89
C VAL A 30 10.88 -11.62 59.11
N ALA A 31 10.41 -11.54 60.35
CA ALA A 31 9.12 -10.92 60.66
C ALA A 31 9.10 -9.42 60.36
N ALA A 32 10.17 -8.69 60.69
CA ALA A 32 10.29 -7.26 60.40
C ALA A 32 10.33 -6.99 58.88
N ILE A 33 11.08 -7.79 58.13
CA ILE A 33 11.12 -7.73 56.66
C ILE A 33 9.74 -8.05 56.09
N ARG A 34 9.06 -9.09 56.57
CA ARG A 34 7.71 -9.44 56.14
C ARG A 34 6.73 -8.30 56.39
N ASN A 35 6.77 -7.70 57.58
CA ASN A 35 5.89 -6.58 57.93
C ASN A 35 6.21 -5.34 57.09
N SER A 36 7.49 -5.04 56.84
CA SER A 36 7.90 -3.96 55.95
C SER A 36 7.48 -4.21 54.50
N LEU A 37 7.53 -5.45 54.02
CA LEU A 37 7.08 -5.81 52.69
C LEU A 37 5.56 -5.73 52.61
N GLN A 38 4.82 -6.23 53.60
CA GLN A 38 3.37 -6.10 53.68
C GLN A 38 2.91 -4.63 53.77
N ALA A 39 3.70 -3.76 54.39
CA ALA A 39 3.42 -2.32 54.40
C ALA A 39 3.65 -1.65 53.04
N LYS A 40 4.60 -2.15 52.24
CA LYS A 40 4.95 -1.60 50.91
C LYS A 40 4.19 -2.25 49.76
N LEU A 41 3.76 -3.49 49.93
CA LEU A 41 2.93 -4.24 48.99
C LEU A 41 1.54 -4.36 49.61
N PRO A 42 0.59 -3.47 49.28
CA PRO A 42 -0.78 -3.72 49.63
C PRO A 42 -1.18 -5.06 49.01
N ASN A 43 -1.74 -5.98 49.82
CA ASN A 43 -2.19 -7.31 49.42
C ASN A 43 -3.30 -7.32 48.35
N SER A 44 -3.56 -6.19 47.68
CA SER A 44 -4.47 -6.05 46.54
C SER A 44 -3.88 -6.53 45.21
N ALA A 45 -2.58 -6.84 45.13
CA ALA A 45 -1.95 -7.27 43.88
C ALA A 45 -2.03 -8.77 43.58
N ILE A 46 -2.41 -9.62 44.55
CA ILE A 46 -2.45 -11.08 44.38
C ILE A 46 -3.88 -11.61 44.19
N ASN A 47 -4.89 -10.82 44.56
CA ASN A 47 -6.27 -11.12 44.21
C ASN A 47 -6.60 -10.44 42.87
N SER A 48 -6.66 -11.26 41.83
CA SER A 48 -7.24 -10.97 40.53
C SER A 48 -8.66 -10.40 40.65
N SER A 49 -8.78 -9.09 40.82
CA SER A 49 -9.97 -8.30 40.48
C SER A 49 -9.59 -6.83 40.45
N LEU A 50 -9.45 -6.31 39.24
CA LEU A 50 -9.63 -4.91 38.82
C LEU A 50 -9.75 -3.88 39.98
N PRO A 51 -8.77 -2.98 40.19
CA PRO A 51 -8.99 -1.84 41.08
C PRO A 51 -9.89 -0.84 40.36
N THR A 52 -11.18 -0.92 40.68
CA THR A 52 -12.17 0.09 40.37
C THR A 52 -11.75 1.42 40.99
N SER A 53 -11.50 2.40 40.12
CA SER A 53 -11.69 3.82 40.32
C SER A 53 -11.22 4.44 41.66
N LYS A 54 -10.04 5.08 41.63
CA LYS A 54 -9.83 6.52 41.97
C LYS A 54 -8.44 6.84 42.53
N ASP A 55 -7.64 5.87 42.95
CA ASP A 55 -6.35 6.16 43.60
C ASP A 55 -5.11 6.14 42.68
N ILE A 56 -5.28 6.12 41.36
CA ILE A 56 -4.15 6.28 40.41
C ILE A 56 -3.89 7.77 40.12
N ARG A 57 -3.94 8.65 41.14
CA ARG A 57 -3.56 10.05 40.97
C ARG A 57 -2.15 10.39 41.45
N GLU A 58 -1.49 9.53 42.24
CA GLU A 58 -0.16 9.84 42.76
C GLU A 58 0.77 8.61 42.75
N ILE A 59 1.13 8.15 41.56
CA ILE A 59 2.36 7.36 41.39
C ILE A 59 3.25 8.08 40.38
N THR A 60 3.62 9.32 40.73
CA THR A 60 4.51 10.19 39.95
C THR A 60 5.96 9.70 39.91
N SER A 61 6.30 8.60 40.60
CA SER A 61 7.65 8.03 40.65
C SER A 61 7.91 6.90 39.63
N VAL A 62 6.91 6.53 38.81
CA VAL A 62 7.11 5.47 37.81
C VAL A 62 7.73 6.06 36.54
N THR A 63 9.01 5.77 36.29
CA THR A 63 9.75 6.18 35.09
C THR A 63 9.81 5.05 34.06
N GLY A 64 9.85 5.40 32.77
CA GLY A 64 10.04 4.45 31.66
C GLY A 64 8.77 3.73 31.20
N VAL A 65 8.94 2.46 30.79
CA VAL A 65 7.91 1.63 30.12
C VAL A 65 6.61 1.52 30.94
N ARG A 66 6.72 1.41 32.27
CA ARG A 66 5.55 1.29 33.14
C ARG A 66 4.70 2.57 33.16
N LYS A 67 5.29 3.76 32.94
CA LYS A 67 4.55 5.01 32.75
C LYS A 67 3.80 5.04 31.42
N ALA A 68 4.45 4.53 30.36
CA ALA A 68 3.83 4.42 29.05
C ALA A 68 2.65 3.44 29.08
N TYR A 69 2.79 2.30 29.76
CA TYR A 69 1.71 1.34 29.96
C TYR A 69 0.53 1.96 30.73
N LEU A 70 0.78 2.68 31.83
CA LEU A 70 -0.28 3.36 32.57
C LEU A 70 -1.00 4.42 31.73
N ARG A 71 -0.26 5.19 30.91
CA ARG A 71 -0.87 6.14 29.96
C ARG A 71 -1.71 5.43 28.90
N ALA A 72 -1.22 4.32 28.36
CA ALA A 72 -1.95 3.52 27.37
C ALA A 72 -3.25 2.97 27.96
N LEU A 73 -3.21 2.48 29.21
CA LEU A 73 -4.40 1.99 29.92
C LEU A 73 -5.40 3.13 30.18
N GLN A 74 -4.92 4.29 30.61
CA GLN A 74 -5.77 5.48 30.78
C GLN A 74 -6.40 5.94 29.47
N ALA A 75 -5.62 5.94 28.37
CA ALA A 75 -6.12 6.29 27.05
C ALA A 75 -7.15 5.28 26.54
N HIS A 76 -6.92 3.98 26.77
CA HIS A 76 -7.87 2.92 26.42
C HIS A 76 -9.19 3.07 27.20
N GLN A 77 -9.12 3.33 28.51
CA GLN A 77 -10.31 3.58 29.32
C GLN A 77 -11.08 4.82 28.84
N ALA A 78 -10.37 5.90 28.49
CA ALA A 78 -11.00 7.10 27.94
C ALA A 78 -11.64 6.86 26.57
N ALA A 79 -11.01 6.05 25.72
CA ALA A 79 -11.55 5.66 24.42
C ALA A 79 -12.80 4.77 24.57
N GLN A 80 -12.77 3.83 25.50
CA GLN A 80 -13.91 2.96 25.81
C GLN A 80 -15.10 3.77 26.33
N ALA A 81 -14.87 4.71 27.25
CA ALA A 81 -15.94 5.60 27.73
C ALA A 81 -16.56 6.45 26.61
N ARG A 82 -15.74 6.92 25.65
CA ARG A 82 -16.24 7.64 24.46
C ARG A 82 -17.05 6.73 23.55
N TYR A 83 -16.60 5.49 23.34
CA TYR A 83 -17.33 4.51 22.54
C TYR A 83 -18.69 4.20 23.19
N ASP A 84 -18.73 3.95 24.50
CA ASP A 84 -19.96 3.66 25.22
C ASP A 84 -20.93 4.86 25.18
N SER A 85 -20.41 6.10 25.27
CA SER A 85 -21.22 7.32 25.09
C SER A 85 -21.82 7.42 23.69
N LEU A 86 -21.02 7.23 22.65
CA LEU A 86 -21.50 7.27 21.26
C LEU A 86 -22.49 6.14 20.97
N LYS A 87 -22.27 4.97 21.57
CA LYS A 87 -23.19 3.84 21.46
C LYS A 87 -24.53 4.18 22.11
N ALA A 88 -24.53 4.80 23.30
CA ALA A 88 -25.75 5.25 23.95
C ALA A 88 -26.48 6.33 23.14
N GLU A 89 -25.76 7.29 22.56
CA GLU A 89 -26.34 8.31 21.66
C GLU A 89 -26.99 7.68 20.41
N LEU A 90 -26.35 6.64 19.84
CA LEU A 90 -26.89 5.93 18.69
C LEU A 90 -28.14 5.13 19.06
N GLU A 91 -28.13 4.45 20.21
CA GLU A 91 -29.30 3.78 20.76
C GLU A 91 -30.45 4.77 21.00
N GLU A 92 -30.18 5.95 21.56
CA GLU A 92 -31.17 7.02 21.76
C GLU A 92 -31.76 7.53 20.43
N LEU A 93 -30.91 7.77 19.41
CA LEU A 93 -31.38 8.16 18.07
C LEU A 93 -32.21 7.06 17.41
N SER A 94 -31.81 5.80 17.57
CA SER A 94 -32.56 4.66 17.04
C SER A 94 -33.93 4.53 17.71
N HIS A 95 -34.01 4.73 19.03
CA HIS A 95 -35.26 4.68 19.77
C HIS A 95 -36.16 5.89 19.47
N ALA A 96 -35.60 7.09 19.38
CA ALA A 96 -36.34 8.29 18.98
C ALA A 96 -36.96 8.15 17.57
N SER A 97 -36.25 7.52 16.64
CA SER A 97 -36.76 7.22 15.29
C SER A 97 -37.86 6.15 15.25
N SER A 98 -37.97 5.31 16.29
CA SER A 98 -39.00 4.27 16.40
C SER A 98 -40.30 4.74 17.05
N SER A 99 -40.29 5.87 17.77
CA SER A 99 -41.45 6.43 18.48
C SER A 99 -42.30 7.41 17.67
N THR A 100 -41.88 7.81 16.47
CA THR A 100 -42.70 8.59 15.54
C THR A 100 -43.31 7.67 14.49
N SER A 101 -44.38 6.97 14.87
CA SER A 101 -45.24 6.25 13.95
C SER A 101 -46.10 7.24 13.17
N ASP A 102 -45.68 7.59 11.95
CA ASP A 102 -46.50 8.09 10.83
C ASP A 102 -45.75 7.85 9.50
N PRO A 103 -46.44 7.68 8.34
CA PRO A 103 -46.10 6.65 7.36
C PRO A 103 -44.80 6.92 6.58
N ALA A 104 -43.85 6.01 6.78
CA ALA A 104 -42.52 5.97 6.18
C ALA A 104 -42.52 5.46 4.72
N ALA A 105 -43.18 6.19 3.82
CA ALA A 105 -42.97 6.02 2.37
C ALA A 105 -42.22 7.21 1.74
N ASP A 106 -42.27 8.41 2.34
CA ASP A 106 -41.77 9.65 1.69
C ASP A 106 -40.46 10.18 2.29
N ASN A 107 -40.14 9.84 3.54
CA ASN A 107 -38.91 10.31 4.21
C ASN A 107 -37.63 9.68 3.65
N GLY A 108 -37.72 8.46 3.10
CA GLY A 108 -36.62 7.84 2.37
C GLY A 108 -36.29 8.62 1.11
N SER A 109 -37.33 9.05 0.38
CA SER A 109 -37.20 9.84 -0.85
C SER A 109 -36.58 11.21 -0.57
N PHE A 110 -37.06 11.94 0.45
CA PHE A 110 -36.48 13.24 0.80
C PHE A 110 -34.99 13.15 1.18
N MET A 111 -34.58 12.12 1.91
CA MET A 111 -33.18 11.92 2.30
C MET A 111 -32.29 11.56 1.09
N THR A 112 -32.78 10.74 0.16
CA THR A 112 -31.99 10.38 -1.03
C THR A 112 -31.99 11.48 -2.09
N GLU A 113 -33.13 12.11 -2.33
CA GLU A 113 -33.33 13.09 -3.40
C GLU A 113 -32.88 14.50 -3.03
N SER A 114 -33.00 14.92 -1.77
CA SER A 114 -32.63 16.29 -1.37
C SER A 114 -31.37 16.37 -0.51
N TYR A 115 -31.17 15.42 0.41
CA TYR A 115 -30.08 15.50 1.38
C TYR A 115 -28.72 15.04 0.81
N ILE A 116 -28.70 13.99 -0.02
CA ILE A 116 -27.48 13.56 -0.73
C ILE A 116 -26.92 14.67 -1.64
N PRO A 117 -27.71 15.33 -2.51
CA PRO A 117 -27.17 16.42 -3.31
C PRO A 117 -26.73 17.61 -2.47
N LEU A 118 -27.43 17.92 -1.36
CA LEU A 118 -26.99 18.95 -0.42
C LEU A 118 -25.62 18.62 0.22
N MET A 119 -25.40 17.35 0.58
CA MET A 119 -24.11 16.88 1.09
C MET A 119 -23.00 16.99 0.05
N ARG A 120 -23.26 16.57 -1.19
CA ARG A 120 -22.33 16.73 -2.31
C ARG A 120 -22.02 18.21 -2.56
N GLN A 121 -23.02 19.09 -2.50
CA GLN A 121 -22.83 20.53 -2.66
C GLN A 121 -21.99 21.13 -1.53
N ARG A 122 -22.23 20.72 -0.28
CA ARG A 122 -21.41 21.14 0.87
C ARG A 122 -19.97 20.66 0.76
N GLU A 123 -19.75 19.45 0.25
CA GLU A 123 -18.41 18.93 0.00
C GLU A 123 -17.71 19.69 -1.12
N LYS A 124 -18.40 19.94 -2.24
CA LYS A 124 -17.90 20.80 -3.33
C LYS A 124 -17.53 22.19 -2.81
N HIS A 125 -18.38 22.80 -1.97
CA HIS A 125 -18.11 24.10 -1.36
C HIS A 125 -16.89 24.06 -0.44
N ARG A 126 -16.72 23.01 0.37
CA ARG A 126 -15.49 22.84 1.19
C ARG A 126 -14.24 22.73 0.32
N LYS A 127 -14.29 21.95 -0.76
CA LYS A 127 -13.18 21.82 -1.73
C LYS A 127 -12.85 23.18 -2.37
N LEU A 128 -13.86 23.91 -2.83
CA LEU A 128 -13.68 25.25 -3.39
C LEU A 128 -13.10 26.23 -2.37
N LYS A 129 -13.53 26.17 -1.10
CA LYS A 129 -12.98 27.02 -0.03
C LYS A 129 -11.50 26.70 0.22
N ILE A 130 -11.10 25.43 0.15
CA ILE A 130 -9.69 25.04 0.24
C ILE A 130 -8.91 25.60 -0.95
N LEU A 131 -9.42 25.42 -2.18
CA LEU A 131 -8.79 25.96 -3.40
C LEU A 131 -8.65 27.48 -3.35
N GLN A 132 -9.70 28.18 -2.90
CA GLN A 132 -9.66 29.63 -2.72
C GLN A 132 -8.66 30.04 -1.64
N ALA A 133 -8.56 29.29 -0.54
CA ALA A 133 -7.57 29.55 0.50
C ALA A 133 -6.14 29.28 0.02
N THR A 134 -5.92 28.23 -0.80
CA THR A 134 -4.61 27.97 -1.40
C THR A 134 -4.26 29.00 -2.45
N LEU A 135 -5.21 29.42 -3.28
CA LEU A 135 -5.02 30.48 -4.26
C LEU A 135 -4.68 31.79 -3.53
N ALA A 136 -5.43 32.17 -2.49
CA ALA A 136 -5.10 33.36 -1.69
C ALA A 136 -3.71 33.28 -1.04
N LYS A 137 -3.25 32.09 -0.64
CA LYS A 137 -1.87 31.87 -0.17
C LYS A 137 -0.85 32.03 -1.29
N VAL A 138 -1.15 31.49 -2.47
CA VAL A 138 -0.30 31.61 -3.66
C VAL A 138 -0.28 33.04 -4.17
N ASP A 139 -1.35 33.81 -4.08
CA ASP A 139 -1.38 35.23 -4.43
C ASP A 139 -0.66 36.08 -3.38
N ALA A 140 -0.80 35.76 -2.10
CA ALA A 140 -0.07 36.44 -1.03
C ALA A 140 1.45 36.18 -1.09
N ALA A 141 1.85 34.97 -1.51
CA ALA A 141 3.24 34.64 -1.79
C ALA A 141 3.69 35.23 -3.14
N GLY A 142 2.93 34.94 -4.19
CA GLY A 142 3.06 35.32 -5.60
C GLY A 142 3.18 36.81 -5.83
N GLY A 143 2.33 37.61 -5.19
CA GLY A 143 2.36 39.07 -5.26
C GLY A 143 3.64 39.68 -4.69
N LYS A 144 4.38 38.96 -3.83
CA LYS A 144 5.72 39.35 -3.35
C LYS A 144 6.85 38.69 -4.15
N THR A 145 6.61 37.56 -4.81
CA THR A 145 7.63 36.81 -5.58
C THR A 145 7.64 37.14 -7.08
N ILE A 146 6.66 37.85 -7.63
CA ILE A 146 6.72 38.32 -9.03
C ILE A 146 7.70 39.51 -9.15
N ALA A 147 7.94 40.25 -8.06
CA ALA A 147 8.93 41.34 -8.03
C ALA A 147 10.36 40.88 -7.67
N ASP A 148 10.51 39.73 -7.00
CA ASP A 148 11.81 39.19 -6.57
C ASP A 148 12.11 37.90 -7.34
N SER A 149 13.22 37.86 -8.08
CA SER A 149 13.64 36.67 -8.84
C SER A 149 13.59 35.41 -7.96
N PHE A 150 13.17 34.29 -8.55
CA PHE A 150 13.00 33.00 -7.85
C PHE A 150 14.19 32.67 -6.94
N ASP A 151 15.43 32.92 -7.40
CA ASP A 151 16.69 32.77 -6.66
C ASP A 151 16.73 33.55 -5.32
N LYS A 152 16.20 34.78 -5.27
CA LYS A 152 16.14 35.58 -4.03
C LYS A 152 15.14 35.01 -3.02
N VAL A 153 14.06 34.42 -3.50
CA VAL A 153 13.04 33.77 -2.65
C VAL A 153 13.59 32.47 -2.08
N THR A 154 14.30 31.69 -2.90
CA THR A 154 14.98 30.46 -2.45
C THR A 154 16.06 30.78 -1.42
N ARG A 155 16.89 31.80 -1.65
CA ARG A 155 17.91 32.26 -0.67
C ARG A 155 17.33 32.74 0.65
N ARG A 156 16.14 33.36 0.65
CA ARG A 156 15.45 33.79 1.89
C ARG A 156 14.88 32.62 2.69
N GLN A 157 14.39 31.57 2.03
CA GLN A 157 13.79 30.41 2.71
C GLN A 157 14.81 29.32 3.09
N VAL A 158 15.87 29.17 2.31
CA VAL A 158 16.85 28.09 2.43
C VAL A 158 18.20 28.57 3.00
N GLY A 159 18.44 29.90 3.04
CA GLY A 159 19.73 30.48 3.37
C GLY A 159 20.70 30.48 2.19
N ASP A 160 21.73 31.34 2.24
CA ASP A 160 22.77 31.37 1.20
C ASP A 160 23.54 30.04 1.21
N LEU A 161 23.66 29.40 0.04
CA LEU A 161 24.49 28.21 -0.13
C LEU A 161 25.95 28.58 0.19
N PRO A 162 26.68 27.74 0.93
CA PRO A 162 28.09 27.99 1.21
C PRO A 162 28.86 28.06 -0.12
N VAL A 163 29.57 29.17 -0.32
CA VAL A 163 30.44 29.36 -1.49
C VAL A 163 31.46 28.22 -1.51
N PRO A 164 31.54 27.40 -2.58
CA PRO A 164 32.55 26.37 -2.66
C PRO A 164 33.94 27.02 -2.68
N PRO A 165 34.92 26.51 -1.91
CA PRO A 165 36.26 27.06 -1.89
C PRO A 165 36.89 26.97 -3.29
N PRO A 166 37.74 27.94 -3.69
CA PRO A 166 38.34 27.95 -5.03
C PRO A 166 39.13 26.67 -5.29
N ALA A 167 38.86 26.02 -6.41
CA ALA A 167 39.35 24.69 -6.80
C ALA A 167 40.87 24.55 -7.03
N ALA A 168 41.68 25.48 -6.55
CA ALA A 168 43.13 25.49 -6.78
C ALA A 168 43.98 24.96 -5.60
N ALA A 169 43.37 24.60 -4.45
CA ALA A 169 44.13 24.24 -3.24
C ALA A 169 44.03 22.76 -2.79
N PHE A 170 43.27 21.91 -3.47
CA PHE A 170 43.03 20.52 -3.04
C PHE A 170 43.40 19.47 -4.10
N ALA A 171 44.41 19.74 -4.91
CA ALA A 171 45.04 18.65 -5.63
C ALA A 171 45.84 17.80 -4.63
N GLU A 172 45.32 16.59 -4.37
CA GLU A 172 46.11 15.35 -4.38
C GLU A 172 46.47 14.64 -3.05
N ARG A 173 45.79 14.88 -1.92
CA ARG A 173 46.05 14.01 -0.74
C ARG A 173 44.89 13.37 0.04
N ASP A 174 43.69 13.95 0.08
CA ASP A 174 42.62 13.43 0.96
C ASP A 174 41.30 13.01 0.27
N ALA A 175 41.17 13.19 -1.05
CA ALA A 175 39.93 12.83 -1.78
C ALA A 175 39.66 11.32 -1.86
N GLY A 176 40.69 10.48 -1.65
CA GLY A 176 40.54 9.02 -1.65
C GLY A 176 39.82 8.48 -0.42
N THR A 177 40.13 9.01 0.77
CA THR A 177 39.56 8.49 2.03
C THR A 177 38.18 9.05 2.35
N GLU A 178 37.89 10.30 1.99
CA GLU A 178 36.54 10.86 2.19
C GLU A 178 35.52 10.26 1.21
N SER A 179 35.91 10.03 -0.04
CA SER A 179 35.02 9.36 -1.01
C SER A 179 34.74 7.90 -0.63
N GLU A 180 35.73 7.17 -0.11
CA GLU A 180 35.53 5.83 0.45
C GLU A 180 34.66 5.85 1.72
N TYR A 181 34.81 6.84 2.59
CA TYR A 181 33.97 7.03 3.77
C TYR A 181 32.51 7.31 3.40
N ASP A 182 32.27 8.16 2.41
CA ASP A 182 30.92 8.45 1.91
C ASP A 182 30.30 7.24 1.20
N LEU A 183 31.10 6.47 0.46
CA LEU A 183 30.63 5.27 -0.22
C LEU A 183 30.28 4.16 0.78
N THR A 184 31.06 3.99 1.85
CA THR A 184 30.74 3.06 2.94
C THR A 184 29.51 3.51 3.74
N ARG A 185 29.34 4.81 3.95
CA ARG A 185 28.12 5.38 4.56
C ARG A 185 26.89 5.16 3.70
N LEU A 186 26.99 5.34 2.38
CA LEU A 186 25.92 5.08 1.44
C LEU A 186 25.55 3.59 1.40
N LYS A 187 26.55 2.71 1.33
CA LYS A 187 26.34 1.25 1.41
C LYS A 187 25.61 0.86 2.69
N LYS A 188 26.01 1.43 3.83
CA LYS A 188 25.35 1.18 5.12
C LYS A 188 23.91 1.70 5.14
N ALA A 189 23.65 2.88 4.56
CA ALA A 189 22.31 3.43 4.44
C ALA A 189 21.42 2.56 3.54
N ILE A 190 21.92 2.12 2.39
CA ILE A 190 21.20 1.23 1.47
C ILE A 190 20.86 -0.10 2.15
N LEU A 191 21.81 -0.71 2.86
CA LEU A 191 21.55 -1.95 3.61
C LEU A 191 20.53 -1.75 4.73
N ALA A 192 20.58 -0.62 5.45
CA ALA A 192 19.61 -0.31 6.49
C ALA A 192 18.20 -0.09 5.90
N VAL A 193 18.08 0.61 4.78
CA VAL A 193 16.80 0.83 4.09
C VAL A 193 16.25 -0.48 3.53
N ARG A 194 17.10 -1.31 2.92
CA ARG A 194 16.69 -2.64 2.43
C ARG A 194 16.20 -3.52 3.57
N HIS A 195 16.89 -3.52 4.70
CA HIS A 195 16.46 -4.27 5.87
C HIS A 195 15.11 -3.77 6.41
N GLN A 196 14.92 -2.44 6.51
CA GLN A 196 13.63 -1.86 6.91
C GLN A 196 12.50 -2.21 5.92
N LEU A 197 12.80 -2.25 4.62
CA LEU A 197 11.84 -2.65 3.59
C LEU A 197 11.45 -4.12 3.77
N GLU A 198 12.42 -5.02 3.95
CA GLU A 198 12.18 -6.45 4.20
C GLU A 198 11.39 -6.68 5.49
N GLU A 199 11.63 -5.91 6.55
CA GLU A 199 10.82 -5.94 7.78
C GLU A 199 9.40 -5.46 7.53
N HIS A 200 9.22 -4.38 6.75
CA HIS A 200 7.90 -3.87 6.40
C HIS A 200 7.13 -4.83 5.50
N GLU A 201 7.82 -5.48 4.56
CA GLU A 201 7.25 -6.50 3.68
C GLU A 201 6.88 -7.77 4.46
N ALA A 202 7.74 -8.22 5.38
CA ALA A 202 7.41 -9.32 6.27
C ALA A 202 6.22 -8.97 7.19
N ALA A 203 6.16 -7.73 7.69
CA ALA A 203 5.04 -7.26 8.50
C ALA A 203 3.75 -7.10 7.70
N THR A 204 3.80 -6.67 6.44
CA THR A 204 2.61 -6.58 5.57
C THR A 204 2.14 -7.97 5.13
N VAL A 205 3.05 -8.91 4.86
CA VAL A 205 2.70 -10.31 4.57
C VAL A 205 2.09 -10.98 5.80
N GLN A 206 2.59 -10.71 7.00
CA GLN A 206 1.98 -11.19 8.25
C GLN A 206 0.63 -10.52 8.55
N ALA A 207 0.48 -9.22 8.28
CA ALA A 207 -0.77 -8.48 8.51
C ALA A 207 -1.86 -8.83 7.48
N ASN A 208 -1.48 -9.12 6.23
CA ASN A 208 -2.41 -9.48 5.17
C ASN A 208 -2.66 -10.99 5.07
N GLY A 209 -1.91 -11.84 5.79
CA GLY A 209 -2.16 -13.28 5.87
C GLY A 209 -2.07 -14.03 4.55
N VAL A 210 -1.59 -13.41 3.47
CA VAL A 210 -1.45 -14.05 2.17
C VAL A 210 -0.07 -14.68 2.08
N LEU A 211 0.07 -15.85 2.71
CA LEU A 211 1.10 -16.79 2.31
C LEU A 211 0.88 -17.10 0.82
N HIS A 212 1.82 -16.70 -0.01
CA HIS A 212 1.90 -16.99 -1.46
C HIS A 212 1.93 -18.49 -1.82
N GLY A 213 1.62 -19.38 -0.88
CA GLY A 213 1.68 -20.84 -1.04
C GLY A 213 0.33 -21.57 -0.96
N ASP A 214 -0.76 -20.90 -0.61
CA ASP A 214 -2.08 -21.58 -0.50
C ASP A 214 -3.22 -20.70 -1.04
N LEU A 215 -3.00 -20.13 -2.22
CA LEU A 215 -4.09 -19.56 -3.01
C LEU A 215 -4.95 -20.72 -3.50
N ASN A 216 -6.06 -20.98 -2.81
CA ASN A 216 -7.04 -21.94 -3.27
C ASN A 216 -7.50 -21.50 -4.68
N PRO A 217 -7.18 -22.26 -5.75
CA PRO A 217 -7.43 -21.85 -7.12
C PRO A 217 -8.92 -21.61 -7.38
N HIS A 218 -9.81 -22.23 -6.60
CA HIS A 218 -11.24 -21.97 -6.68
C HIS A 218 -11.65 -20.62 -6.09
N ALA A 219 -10.97 -20.13 -5.05
CA ALA A 219 -11.24 -18.81 -4.49
C ALA A 219 -10.80 -17.71 -5.45
N ASP A 220 -9.68 -17.90 -6.15
CA ASP A 220 -9.19 -16.97 -7.17
C ASP A 220 -10.10 -16.94 -8.41
N LEU A 221 -10.51 -18.10 -8.92
CA LEU A 221 -11.50 -18.16 -9.99
C LEU A 221 -12.85 -17.54 -9.59
N TYR A 222 -13.27 -17.70 -8.34
CA TYR A 222 -14.48 -17.07 -7.83
C TYR A 222 -14.33 -15.54 -7.70
N ALA A 223 -13.18 -15.06 -7.22
CA ALA A 223 -12.86 -13.64 -7.15
C ALA A 223 -12.80 -13.01 -8.54
N LEU A 224 -12.16 -13.68 -9.51
CA LEU A 224 -12.10 -13.24 -10.89
C LEU A 224 -13.48 -13.21 -11.54
N LYS A 225 -14.30 -14.24 -11.32
CA LYS A 225 -15.70 -14.26 -11.80
C LYS A 225 -16.51 -13.13 -11.17
N LYS A 226 -16.30 -12.83 -9.89
CA LYS A 226 -16.97 -11.72 -9.20
C LYS A 226 -16.54 -10.37 -9.78
N ALA A 227 -15.23 -10.16 -9.97
CA ALA A 227 -14.69 -8.95 -10.59
C ALA A 227 -15.20 -8.77 -12.02
N HIS A 228 -15.27 -9.85 -12.80
CA HIS A 228 -15.86 -9.83 -14.14
C HIS A 228 -17.34 -9.42 -14.10
N ASN A 229 -18.14 -10.03 -13.23
CA ASN A 229 -19.56 -9.70 -13.09
C ASN A 229 -19.78 -8.24 -12.63
N GLU A 230 -18.91 -7.73 -11.76
CA GLU A 230 -18.96 -6.34 -11.29
C GLU A 230 -18.60 -5.37 -12.42
N LEU A 231 -17.59 -5.68 -13.23
CA LEU A 231 -17.22 -4.90 -14.41
C LEU A 231 -18.33 -4.93 -15.48
N THR A 232 -18.94 -6.09 -15.71
CA THR A 232 -20.11 -6.22 -16.59
C THR A 232 -21.27 -5.35 -16.10
N ALA A 233 -21.62 -5.43 -14.81
CA ALA A 233 -22.68 -4.60 -14.24
C ALA A 233 -22.35 -3.11 -14.31
N TRP A 234 -21.09 -2.74 -14.10
CA TRP A 234 -20.62 -1.36 -14.24
C TRP A 234 -20.74 -0.87 -15.69
N MET A 235 -20.31 -1.68 -16.68
CA MET A 235 -20.47 -1.36 -18.10
C MET A 235 -21.94 -1.25 -18.49
N GLU A 236 -22.78 -2.20 -18.07
CA GLU A 236 -24.22 -2.15 -18.31
C GLU A 236 -24.84 -0.88 -17.72
N GLN A 237 -24.40 -0.46 -16.54
CA GLN A 237 -24.83 0.79 -15.93
C GLN A 237 -24.34 2.02 -16.70
N GLN A 238 -23.10 2.04 -17.18
CA GLN A 238 -22.60 3.11 -18.04
C GLN A 238 -23.36 3.16 -19.38
N LEU A 239 -23.62 2.02 -19.99
CA LEU A 239 -24.39 1.92 -21.23
C LEU A 239 -25.85 2.33 -21.05
N ALA A 240 -26.47 2.00 -19.91
CA ALA A 240 -27.80 2.47 -19.56
C ALA A 240 -27.83 4.01 -19.41
N MET A 241 -26.82 4.60 -18.76
CA MET A 241 -26.69 6.06 -18.64
C MET A 241 -26.54 6.75 -20.00
N ILE A 242 -25.79 6.16 -20.93
CA ILE A 242 -25.62 6.70 -22.30
C ILE A 242 -26.92 6.53 -23.12
N SER A 243 -27.61 5.39 -22.99
CA SER A 243 -28.88 5.15 -23.67
C SER A 243 -30.00 6.09 -23.20
N ASP A 244 -29.99 6.51 -21.93
CA ASP A 244 -30.99 7.46 -21.38
C ASP A 244 -30.75 8.90 -21.89
N LEU A 245 -29.53 9.22 -22.35
CA LEU A 245 -29.16 10.50 -22.96
C LEU A 245 -29.51 10.59 -24.45
N GLU A 246 -29.61 9.46 -25.15
CA GLU A 246 -29.91 9.38 -26.60
C GLU A 246 -31.41 9.23 -26.91
N ALA A 247 -32.29 9.11 -25.91
CA ALA A 247 -33.74 9.14 -26.15
C ALA A 247 -34.18 10.59 -26.44
N PRO A 248 -34.60 10.95 -27.67
CA PRO A 248 -35.09 12.29 -27.96
C PRO A 248 -36.40 12.48 -27.22
N LYS A 249 -36.34 13.29 -26.15
CA LYS A 249 -37.51 13.80 -25.45
C LYS A 249 -38.13 14.88 -26.34
N ASP A 250 -38.92 14.46 -27.31
CA ASP A 250 -39.88 15.33 -28.00
C ASP A 250 -40.86 15.88 -26.95
N GLY A 251 -40.69 17.14 -26.59
CA GLY A 251 -41.55 17.81 -25.61
C GLY A 251 -41.01 19.18 -25.21
N ASP A 252 -41.33 20.17 -26.04
CA ASP A 252 -41.43 21.61 -25.77
C ASP A 252 -41.07 22.07 -24.35
N GLY A 253 -40.04 22.94 -24.26
CA GLY A 253 -39.75 23.65 -23.02
C GLY A 253 -38.37 24.30 -23.00
N GLU A 254 -38.31 25.52 -23.55
CA GLU A 254 -37.42 26.64 -23.20
C GLU A 254 -35.97 26.36 -22.74
N ALA A 255 -35.06 26.80 -23.61
CA ALA A 255 -33.70 27.25 -23.35
C ALA A 255 -33.26 27.31 -21.87
N GLN A 256 -32.48 26.32 -21.47
CA GLN A 256 -31.47 26.52 -20.43
C GLN A 256 -30.15 25.96 -20.96
N GLU A 257 -29.33 26.85 -21.51
CA GLU A 257 -27.92 26.61 -21.78
C GLU A 257 -27.24 26.23 -20.46
N HIS A 258 -27.20 24.93 -20.19
CA HIS A 258 -26.29 24.36 -19.21
C HIS A 258 -24.99 24.08 -19.95
N ASP A 259 -24.13 25.09 -19.94
CA ASP A 259 -22.69 24.98 -20.16
C ASP A 259 -22.13 23.97 -19.14
N MET A 260 -22.16 22.70 -19.52
CA MET A 260 -21.48 21.61 -18.85
C MET A 260 -20.10 21.48 -19.50
N SER A 261 -19.28 22.51 -19.32
CA SER A 261 -17.83 22.41 -19.44
C SER A 261 -17.31 21.50 -18.33
N ASN A 262 -17.49 20.20 -18.52
CA ASN A 262 -16.83 19.14 -17.78
C ASN A 262 -15.76 18.60 -18.74
N GLY A 263 -14.50 18.85 -18.41
CA GLY A 263 -13.34 18.65 -19.28
C GLY A 263 -13.04 17.20 -19.65
N GLU A 264 -13.85 16.61 -20.52
CA GLU A 264 -13.32 15.77 -21.58
C GLU A 264 -12.82 16.73 -22.67
N ALA A 265 -11.53 16.64 -23.00
CA ALA A 265 -11.05 17.28 -24.21
C ALA A 265 -11.88 16.74 -25.37
N GLU A 266 -12.79 17.54 -25.91
CA GLU A 266 -13.38 17.26 -27.22
C GLU A 266 -12.20 17.19 -28.19
N TYR A 267 -11.69 15.98 -28.42
CA TYR A 267 -10.66 15.73 -29.42
C TYR A 267 -11.27 16.14 -30.76
N GLY A 268 -10.94 17.35 -31.20
CA GLY A 268 -11.35 17.83 -32.52
C GLY A 268 -10.84 16.87 -33.58
N LEU A 269 -11.51 16.80 -34.74
CA LEU A 269 -11.13 15.91 -35.83
C LEU A 269 -9.63 15.97 -36.17
N LYS A 270 -9.04 17.16 -36.10
CA LYS A 270 -7.61 17.41 -36.33
C LYS A 270 -6.69 16.79 -35.27
N ASP A 271 -7.15 16.73 -34.03
CA ASP A 271 -6.39 16.12 -32.93
C ASP A 271 -6.37 14.59 -33.09
N ILE A 272 -7.52 14.02 -33.48
CA ILE A 272 -7.64 12.60 -33.84
C ILE A 272 -6.77 12.26 -35.05
N GLU A 273 -6.76 13.09 -36.09
CA GLU A 273 -5.86 12.94 -37.24
C GLU A 273 -4.40 12.96 -36.81
N SER A 274 -4.00 13.90 -35.94
CA SER A 274 -2.62 14.00 -35.46
C SER A 274 -2.20 12.80 -34.59
N LEU A 275 -3.09 12.31 -33.73
CA LEU A 275 -2.88 11.11 -32.92
C LEU A 275 -2.76 9.86 -33.81
N TYR A 276 -3.55 9.80 -34.88
CA TYR A 276 -3.48 8.70 -35.84
C TYR A 276 -2.18 8.74 -36.67
N GLU A 277 -1.73 9.91 -37.10
CA GLU A 277 -0.42 10.08 -37.75
C GLU A 277 0.73 9.69 -36.81
N GLN A 278 0.66 10.10 -35.54
CA GLN A 278 1.65 9.72 -34.53
C GLN A 278 1.67 8.21 -34.29
N TYR A 279 0.49 7.58 -34.23
CA TYR A 279 0.36 6.14 -34.13
C TYR A 279 0.97 5.43 -35.35
N LEU A 280 0.68 5.88 -36.58
CA LEU A 280 1.26 5.32 -37.79
C LEU A 280 2.78 5.42 -37.80
N HIS A 281 3.33 6.57 -37.42
CA HIS A 281 4.78 6.78 -37.37
C HIS A 281 5.45 5.88 -36.33
N SER A 282 4.81 5.68 -35.16
CA SER A 282 5.32 4.76 -34.13
C SER A 282 5.31 3.30 -34.62
N ARG A 283 4.30 2.93 -35.39
CA ARG A 283 4.15 1.58 -35.95
C ARG A 283 5.13 1.30 -37.08
N GLU A 284 5.37 2.29 -37.94
CA GLU A 284 6.41 2.21 -38.97
C GLU A 284 7.79 2.06 -38.34
N HIS A 285 8.11 2.87 -37.34
CA HIS A 285 9.37 2.77 -36.60
C HIS A 285 9.55 1.40 -35.90
N LEU A 286 8.49 0.84 -35.32
CA LEU A 286 8.54 -0.52 -34.75
C LEU A 286 8.76 -1.59 -35.82
N LEU A 287 8.13 -1.45 -36.98
CA LEU A 287 8.34 -2.37 -38.10
C LEU A 287 9.78 -2.27 -38.61
N GLU A 288 10.34 -1.07 -38.74
CA GLU A 288 11.76 -0.88 -39.08
C GLU A 288 12.70 -1.54 -38.07
N LEU A 289 12.43 -1.42 -36.77
CA LEU A 289 13.24 -2.10 -35.75
C LEU A 289 13.14 -3.62 -35.87
N VAL A 290 11.94 -4.17 -36.14
CA VAL A 290 11.75 -5.61 -36.31
C VAL A 290 12.38 -6.12 -37.61
N THR A 291 12.31 -5.37 -38.71
CA THR A 291 12.95 -5.77 -39.98
C THR A 291 14.46 -5.63 -39.91
N ASN A 292 14.99 -4.56 -39.30
CA ASN A 292 16.42 -4.35 -39.14
C ASN A 292 17.05 -5.33 -38.13
N SER A 293 16.33 -5.71 -37.07
CA SER A 293 16.78 -6.73 -36.11
C SER A 293 16.78 -8.16 -36.66
N SER A 294 15.96 -8.45 -37.67
CA SER A 294 15.91 -9.75 -38.35
C SER A 294 17.09 -9.98 -39.32
N SER A 295 17.81 -8.92 -39.73
CA SER A 295 18.93 -9.03 -40.69
C SER A 295 20.26 -9.46 -40.06
N ALA A 296 20.39 -9.42 -38.72
CA ALA A 296 21.63 -9.77 -38.02
C ALA A 296 21.61 -11.22 -37.47
N ILE A 297 21.65 -12.21 -38.37
CA ILE A 297 22.02 -13.59 -38.01
C ILE A 297 23.41 -13.87 -38.60
N PRO A 298 24.52 -13.68 -37.85
CA PRO A 298 25.77 -14.31 -38.20
C PRO A 298 25.69 -15.82 -37.87
N SER A 299 25.91 -16.65 -38.89
CA SER A 299 25.98 -18.09 -38.80
C SER A 299 27.08 -18.56 -37.83
N ALA A 300 26.77 -19.57 -37.02
CA ALA A 300 27.74 -20.34 -36.23
C ALA A 300 28.83 -20.97 -37.12
N PRO A 301 29.99 -21.34 -36.53
CA PRO A 301 30.16 -22.77 -36.30
C PRO A 301 30.85 -23.19 -34.97
N SER A 302 30.43 -24.38 -34.54
CA SER A 302 31.14 -25.46 -33.81
C SER A 302 31.72 -25.25 -32.40
N SER A 303 31.17 -26.04 -31.46
CA SER A 303 31.82 -26.62 -30.26
C SER A 303 33.00 -27.55 -30.64
N PRO A 304 33.92 -28.00 -29.74
CA PRO A 304 33.71 -28.24 -28.30
C PRO A 304 34.89 -27.96 -27.32
N GLU A 305 34.55 -28.09 -26.02
CA GLU A 305 35.36 -28.68 -24.93
C GLU A 305 36.01 -27.77 -23.84
N VAL A 306 35.41 -27.85 -22.64
CA VAL A 306 35.94 -27.93 -21.26
C VAL A 306 37.05 -26.95 -20.81
N ILE A 307 36.79 -26.17 -19.74
CA ILE A 307 37.52 -26.13 -18.44
C ILE A 307 36.94 -25.04 -17.50
N ARG A 308 36.87 -25.42 -16.22
CA ARG A 308 36.47 -24.73 -14.97
C ARG A 308 36.96 -23.27 -14.73
N ARG A 309 36.08 -22.50 -14.09
CA ARG A 309 36.10 -21.86 -12.72
C ARG A 309 35.71 -20.36 -12.71
N PRO A 310 35.08 -19.86 -11.62
CA PRO A 310 34.35 -18.59 -11.58
C PRO A 310 35.17 -17.44 -10.99
N SER A 311 34.95 -16.23 -11.51
CA SER A 311 35.36 -14.96 -10.92
C SER A 311 34.54 -13.82 -11.56
N THR A 312 33.53 -13.32 -10.85
CA THR A 312 33.51 -12.01 -10.15
C THR A 312 33.37 -10.78 -11.06
N THR A 313 32.12 -10.36 -11.29
CA THR A 313 31.66 -8.94 -11.39
C THR A 313 30.15 -8.92 -11.63
N PRO A 314 29.31 -8.32 -10.76
CA PRO A 314 27.98 -7.89 -11.14
C PRO A 314 28.01 -6.40 -11.50
N GLU A 315 27.88 -6.13 -12.81
CA GLU A 315 27.39 -4.85 -13.33
C GLU A 315 25.89 -4.68 -13.00
N PRO A 316 25.37 -3.45 -12.93
CA PRO A 316 23.98 -3.21 -12.54
C PRO A 316 23.03 -3.67 -13.65
N GLU A 317 22.26 -4.72 -13.37
CA GLU A 317 21.12 -5.12 -14.19
C GLU A 317 20.08 -3.98 -14.18
N GLN A 318 20.02 -3.23 -15.28
CA GLN A 318 18.79 -2.59 -15.70
C GLN A 318 17.72 -3.67 -15.73
N SER A 319 16.72 -3.53 -14.88
CA SER A 319 15.55 -4.42 -14.85
C SER A 319 14.84 -4.30 -16.18
N GLN A 320 15.24 -5.12 -17.16
CA GLN A 320 14.52 -5.29 -18.41
C GLN A 320 13.10 -5.67 -18.04
N SER A 321 12.16 -4.81 -18.41
CA SER A 321 10.75 -5.07 -18.17
C SER A 321 10.40 -6.44 -18.77
N ALA A 322 9.53 -7.22 -18.12
CA ALA A 322 9.15 -8.56 -18.64
C ALA A 322 8.66 -8.51 -20.10
N SER A 323 8.17 -7.35 -20.54
CA SER A 323 7.85 -7.02 -21.94
C SER A 323 9.06 -7.01 -22.88
N GLU A 324 10.21 -6.48 -22.46
CA GLU A 324 11.44 -6.45 -23.28
C GLU A 324 12.06 -7.84 -23.46
N ALA A 325 11.96 -8.70 -22.43
CA ALA A 325 12.43 -10.09 -22.50
C ALA A 325 11.65 -10.95 -23.51
N LEU A 326 10.41 -10.57 -23.85
CA LEU A 326 9.55 -11.32 -24.77
C LEU A 326 9.70 -10.89 -26.24
N LEU A 327 10.22 -9.69 -26.51
CA LEU A 327 10.39 -9.14 -27.86
C LEU A 327 11.12 -10.07 -28.85
N PRO A 328 12.27 -10.70 -28.52
CA PRO A 328 12.96 -11.58 -29.46
C PRO A 328 12.18 -12.87 -29.77
N TYR A 329 11.20 -13.24 -28.95
CA TYR A 329 10.38 -14.44 -29.14
C TYR A 329 9.06 -14.17 -29.87
N LEU A 330 8.65 -12.90 -30.01
CA LEU A 330 7.39 -12.55 -30.68
C LEU A 330 7.37 -12.97 -32.16
N SER A 331 8.47 -12.83 -32.89
CA SER A 331 8.56 -13.28 -34.28
C SER A 331 8.27 -14.77 -34.41
N ARG A 332 8.83 -15.58 -33.52
CA ARG A 332 8.61 -17.03 -33.47
C ARG A 332 7.19 -17.40 -33.07
N LEU A 333 6.59 -16.68 -32.11
CA LEU A 333 5.21 -16.89 -31.69
C LEU A 333 4.21 -16.54 -32.81
N VAL A 334 4.47 -15.45 -33.55
CA VAL A 334 3.67 -15.06 -34.72
C VAL A 334 3.76 -16.10 -35.83
N LEU A 335 4.95 -16.62 -36.12
CA LEU A 335 5.14 -17.70 -37.09
C LEU A 335 4.43 -18.99 -36.68
N MET A 336 4.50 -19.40 -35.40
CA MET A 336 3.74 -20.57 -34.93
C MET A 336 2.24 -20.37 -35.08
N ARG A 337 1.73 -19.17 -34.77
CA ARG A 337 0.31 -18.86 -34.91
C ARG A 337 -0.15 -18.86 -36.37
N GLN A 338 0.71 -18.47 -37.31
CA GLN A 338 0.43 -18.58 -38.74
C GLN A 338 0.41 -20.04 -39.18
N ALA A 339 1.40 -20.84 -38.77
CA ALA A 339 1.44 -22.28 -39.06
C ALA A 339 0.22 -23.04 -38.50
N GLU A 340 -0.26 -22.68 -37.31
CA GLU A 340 -1.48 -23.23 -36.72
C GLU A 340 -2.71 -22.91 -37.59
N ARG A 341 -2.84 -21.67 -38.06
CA ARG A 341 -3.94 -21.27 -38.96
C ARG A 341 -3.89 -22.01 -40.29
N ASP A 342 -2.71 -22.17 -40.87
CA ASP A 342 -2.54 -22.90 -42.13
C ASP A 342 -2.93 -24.37 -41.95
N LEU A 343 -2.56 -24.98 -40.82
CA LEU A 343 -2.95 -26.35 -40.48
C LEU A 343 -4.46 -26.49 -40.27
N LEU A 344 -5.09 -25.51 -39.60
CA LEU A 344 -6.55 -25.47 -39.45
C LEU A 344 -7.25 -25.35 -40.81
N GLN A 345 -6.75 -24.50 -41.71
CA GLN A 345 -7.30 -24.36 -43.06
C GLN A 345 -7.13 -25.63 -43.90
N GLN A 346 -5.98 -26.30 -43.80
CA GLN A 346 -5.76 -27.59 -44.46
C GLN A 346 -6.70 -28.67 -43.92
N SER A 347 -6.90 -28.71 -42.60
CA SER A 347 -7.83 -29.65 -41.97
C SER A 347 -9.25 -29.40 -42.44
N SER A 348 -9.74 -28.15 -42.45
CA SER A 348 -11.10 -27.83 -42.93
C SER A 348 -11.30 -28.16 -44.41
N SER A 349 -10.26 -27.97 -45.23
CA SER A 349 -10.31 -28.31 -46.66
C SER A 349 -10.38 -29.83 -46.89
N SER A 350 -9.69 -30.62 -46.07
CA SER A 350 -9.68 -32.08 -46.16
C SER A 350 -11.04 -32.70 -45.80
N TYR A 351 -11.76 -32.14 -44.82
CA TYR A 351 -13.11 -32.58 -44.48
C TYR A 351 -14.12 -32.28 -45.59
N HIS A 352 -13.93 -31.19 -46.34
CA HIS A 352 -14.83 -30.85 -47.44
C HIS A 352 -14.63 -31.76 -48.68
N SER A 353 -13.44 -32.36 -48.84
CA SER A 353 -13.15 -33.28 -49.94
C SER A 353 -13.60 -34.73 -49.68
N GLN A 354 -13.89 -35.13 -48.44
CA GLN A 354 -14.40 -36.47 -48.10
C GLN A 354 -15.94 -36.58 -48.15
N GLY A 355 -16.65 -35.48 -48.36
CA GLY A 355 -18.12 -35.44 -48.47
C GLY A 355 -18.68 -35.59 -49.89
N ALA A 356 -17.84 -35.84 -50.89
CA ALA A 356 -18.25 -35.89 -52.30
C ALA A 356 -17.90 -37.24 -52.96
N ASP A 357 -18.38 -38.34 -52.38
CA ASP A 357 -18.51 -39.62 -53.09
C ASP A 357 -20.00 -39.84 -53.47
N PRO A 358 -20.39 -39.62 -54.75
CA PRO A 358 -21.71 -39.98 -55.23
C PRO A 358 -21.66 -41.40 -55.81
N SER A 359 -21.92 -42.42 -54.99
CA SER A 359 -22.35 -43.70 -55.54
C SER A 359 -23.25 -44.47 -54.56
N SER A 360 -24.51 -44.61 -54.93
CA SER A 360 -25.17 -45.92 -55.11
C SER A 360 -26.67 -45.79 -54.85
N SER A 361 -27.42 -45.55 -55.93
CA SER A 361 -28.84 -45.88 -55.98
C SER A 361 -28.98 -47.36 -56.36
N PRO A 362 -29.83 -48.14 -55.66
CA PRO A 362 -30.50 -49.27 -56.28
C PRO A 362 -32.00 -49.00 -56.43
N ASN A 363 -32.45 -49.27 -57.66
CA ASN A 363 -33.84 -49.40 -58.07
C ASN A 363 -34.61 -50.44 -57.25
N CYS A 364 -35.83 -50.08 -56.85
CA CYS A 364 -36.96 -50.99 -56.69
C CYS A 364 -38.25 -50.24 -57.09
N VAL A 365 -38.72 -50.43 -58.33
CA VAL A 365 -40.03 -50.99 -58.73
C VAL A 365 -39.89 -51.53 -60.14
#